data_AF-R7HFW5-F1
#
_entry.id   AF-R7HFW5-F1
#
_cell.length_a   1.000
_cell.length_b   1.000
_cell.length_c   1.000
_cell.angle_alpha   90.00
_cell.angle_beta   90.00
_cell.angle_gamma   90.00
#
_symmetry.space_group_name_H-M   'P 1'
#
loop_
_entity.id
_entity.type
_entity.pdbx_description
1 polymer ?
#
loop_
_entity_poly.entity_id
_entity_poly.type
_entity_poly.pdbx_seq_one_letter_code
_entity_poly.pdbx_strand_id
1 'polypeptide(L)'
;MKKKKWIGLGIALVLVLVVIAAVINVNKRFPQRTKEVYAPGEWMPLDSSVSVCADTARILEGEELEACMRDEFGGQDFQVKKKKGRVRQLVIKFRIKNTGDSEINIWQYMLKLAVNSYPDGWTNGLGTHYAQENTLAAGEECECMAAYTIGLGMVSDSEYPRFVKNNTFQIVQAVYPVQRMIEFKIGEEGT
;
A
#
# COMPACT_ATOMS: atom_id res chain seq x y z
N MET A 1 -20.19 41.86 -44.67
CA MET A 1 -19.81 40.50 -44.25
C MET A 1 -18.53 40.41 -43.40
N LYS A 2 -17.48 41.22 -43.63
CA LYS A 2 -16.20 41.11 -42.89
C LYS A 2 -16.32 41.37 -41.37
N LYS A 3 -17.02 42.43 -40.93
CA LYS A 3 -17.16 42.78 -39.49
C LYS A 3 -17.79 41.67 -38.62
N LYS A 4 -18.81 40.96 -39.11
CA LYS A 4 -19.44 39.84 -38.39
C LYS A 4 -18.49 38.63 -38.21
N LYS A 5 -17.60 38.38 -39.19
CA LYS A 5 -16.57 37.34 -39.09
C LYS A 5 -15.52 37.65 -38.02
N TRP A 6 -15.12 38.92 -37.90
CA TRP A 6 -14.17 39.37 -36.87
C TRP A 6 -14.76 39.30 -35.45
N ILE A 7 -16.05 39.62 -35.29
CA ILE A 7 -16.75 39.46 -34.00
C ILE A 7 -16.85 37.98 -33.61
N GLY A 8 -17.21 37.10 -34.54
CA GLY A 8 -17.25 35.66 -34.30
C GLY A 8 -15.88 35.08 -33.93
N LEU A 9 -14.81 35.54 -34.59
CA LEU A 9 -13.44 35.15 -34.29
C LEU A 9 -13.01 35.60 -32.89
N GLY A 10 -13.37 36.83 -32.49
CA GLY A 10 -13.09 37.35 -31.15
C GLY A 10 -13.79 36.55 -30.04
N ILE A 11 -15.06 36.18 -30.24
CA ILE A 11 -15.80 35.34 -29.29
C ILE A 11 -15.17 33.96 -29.18
N ALA A 12 -14.81 33.34 -30.31
CA ALA A 12 -14.13 32.04 -30.31
C ALA A 12 -12.79 32.09 -29.56
N LEU A 13 -11.99 33.14 -29.77
CA LEU A 13 -10.72 33.33 -29.07
C LEU A 13 -10.92 33.45 -27.55
N VAL A 14 -11.90 34.25 -27.11
CA VAL A 14 -12.23 34.39 -25.69
C VAL A 14 -12.67 33.06 -25.08
N LEU A 15 -13.52 32.30 -25.78
CA LEU A 15 -13.94 30.98 -25.33
C LEU A 15 -12.75 30.01 -25.17
N VAL A 16 -11.82 30.00 -26.13
CA VAL A 16 -10.60 29.18 -26.05
C VAL A 16 -9.74 29.59 -24.84
N LEU A 17 -9.56 30.89 -24.60
CA LEU A 17 -8.81 31.38 -23.44
C LEU A 17 -9.48 30.99 -22.12
N VAL A 18 -10.81 31.08 -22.04
CA VAL A 18 -11.59 30.65 -20.86
C VAL A 18 -11.42 29.15 -20.61
N VAL A 19 -11.46 28.32 -21.66
CA VAL A 19 -11.24 26.87 -21.54
C VAL A 19 -9.82 26.56 -21.08
N ILE A 20 -8.80 27.20 -21.64
CA ILE A 20 -7.40 27.00 -21.23
C ILE A 20 -7.21 27.40 -19.76
N ALA A 21 -7.73 28.57 -19.36
CA ALA A 21 -7.67 29.02 -17.97
C ALA A 21 -8.39 28.06 -17.03
N ALA A 22 -9.56 27.54 -17.43
CA ALA A 22 -10.30 26.54 -16.66
C ALA A 22 -9.51 25.22 -16.53
N VAL A 23 -8.91 24.70 -17.60
CA VAL A 23 -8.10 23.48 -17.57
C VAL A 23 -6.87 23.66 -16.68
N ILE A 24 -6.16 24.79 -16.78
CA ILE A 24 -5.01 25.08 -15.90
C ILE A 24 -5.46 25.14 -14.44
N ASN A 25 -6.58 25.81 -14.16
CA ASN A 25 -7.11 25.91 -12.80
C ASN A 25 -7.53 24.53 -12.25
N VAL A 26 -8.16 23.70 -13.08
CA VAL A 26 -8.52 22.32 -12.73
C VAL A 26 -7.28 21.49 -12.46
N ASN A 27 -6.25 21.53 -13.32
CA ASN A 27 -5.03 20.75 -13.11
C ASN A 27 -4.19 21.23 -11.93
N LYS A 28 -4.23 22.52 -11.58
CA LYS A 28 -3.62 23.04 -10.34
C LYS A 28 -4.36 22.55 -9.09
N ARG A 29 -5.69 22.50 -9.15
CA ARG A 29 -6.54 22.04 -8.03
C ARG A 29 -6.55 20.52 -7.89
N PHE A 30 -6.42 19.84 -9.02
CA PHE A 30 -6.43 18.39 -9.15
C PHE A 30 -5.26 17.95 -10.05
N PRO A 31 -4.03 17.85 -9.50
CA PRO A 31 -2.88 17.30 -10.21
C PRO A 31 -3.15 15.90 -10.76
N GLN A 32 -2.51 15.54 -11.87
CA GLN A 32 -2.58 14.15 -12.33
C GLN A 32 -1.97 13.22 -11.27
N ARG A 33 -2.59 12.06 -11.09
CA ARG A 33 -2.11 11.08 -10.12
C ARG A 33 -0.77 10.53 -10.58
N THR A 34 0.26 10.68 -9.75
CA THR A 34 1.57 10.07 -10.00
C THR A 34 1.71 8.79 -9.17
N LYS A 35 2.56 7.89 -9.65
CA LYS A 35 2.93 6.67 -8.94
C LYS A 35 4.41 6.73 -8.59
N GLU A 36 4.72 6.47 -7.34
CA GLU A 36 6.09 6.25 -6.87
C GLU A 36 6.19 4.79 -6.43
N VAL A 37 7.14 4.06 -6.98
CA VAL A 37 7.36 2.64 -6.72
C VAL A 37 8.70 2.50 -6.01
N TYR A 38 8.67 1.81 -4.88
CA TYR A 38 9.81 1.55 -4.02
C TYR A 38 10.10 0.04 -4.01
N ALA A 39 11.38 -0.33 -3.97
CA ALA A 39 11.81 -1.70 -3.81
C ALA A 39 11.73 -2.15 -2.34
N PRO A 40 11.70 -3.46 -2.07
CA PRO A 40 11.90 -3.99 -0.72
C PRO A 40 13.20 -3.45 -0.12
N GLY A 41 13.17 -3.05 1.16
CA GLY A 41 14.31 -2.42 1.83
C GLY A 41 14.44 -0.91 1.63
N GLU A 42 13.69 -0.30 0.69
CA GLU A 42 13.69 1.15 0.50
C GLU A 42 12.70 1.85 1.43
N TRP A 43 13.10 3.02 1.92
CA TRP A 43 12.26 3.86 2.77
C TRP A 43 11.24 4.65 1.93
N MET A 44 9.97 4.30 2.08
CA MET A 44 8.84 5.00 1.49
C MET A 44 8.24 6.00 2.51
N PRO A 45 8.16 7.30 2.19
CA PRO A 45 7.55 8.28 3.10
C PRO A 45 6.03 8.10 3.14
N LEU A 46 5.46 8.01 4.34
CA LEU A 46 4.01 8.03 4.56
C LEU A 46 3.50 9.47 4.63
N ASP A 47 4.21 10.35 5.30
CA ASP A 47 3.98 11.79 5.28
C ASP A 47 5.29 12.52 5.63
N SER A 48 5.20 13.78 6.05
CA SER A 48 6.37 14.58 6.41
C SER A 48 7.06 14.10 7.69
N SER A 49 6.43 13.24 8.48
CA SER A 49 6.92 12.81 9.80
C SER A 49 7.25 11.34 9.89
N VAL A 50 6.74 10.49 9.00
CA VAL A 50 6.93 9.03 9.11
C VAL A 50 7.34 8.43 7.78
N SER A 51 8.31 7.53 7.84
CA SER A 51 8.70 6.66 6.72
C SER A 51 8.52 5.19 7.11
N VAL A 52 8.18 4.37 6.11
CA VAL A 52 8.05 2.93 6.27
C VAL A 52 8.93 2.21 5.25
N CYS A 53 9.54 1.13 5.69
CA CYS A 53 10.24 0.17 4.87
C CYS A 53 9.55 -1.19 5.04
N ALA A 54 9.49 -1.98 3.98
CA ALA A 54 9.11 -3.38 4.08
C ALA A 54 10.32 -4.22 3.62
N ASP A 55 10.86 -5.03 4.53
CA ASP A 55 12.11 -5.77 4.28
C ASP A 55 11.82 -7.09 3.57
N THR A 56 10.84 -7.83 4.08
CA THR A 56 10.52 -9.17 3.57
C THR A 56 9.01 -9.39 3.55
N ALA A 57 8.54 -10.13 2.55
CA ALA A 57 7.16 -10.60 2.45
C ALA A 57 7.14 -12.08 2.08
N ARG A 58 6.32 -12.87 2.76
CA ARG A 58 6.18 -14.32 2.51
C ARG A 58 4.75 -14.77 2.76
N ILE A 59 4.31 -15.78 2.03
CA ILE A 59 3.00 -16.40 2.27
C ILE A 59 3.22 -17.66 3.08
N LEU A 60 2.58 -17.75 4.24
CA LEU A 60 2.66 -18.89 5.14
C LEU A 60 1.30 -19.56 5.29
N GLU A 61 1.31 -20.87 5.51
CA GLU A 61 0.13 -21.68 5.83
C GLU A 61 0.48 -22.80 6.82
N GLY A 62 -0.53 -23.35 7.51
CA GLY A 62 -0.35 -24.51 8.39
C GLY A 62 0.63 -24.26 9.55
N GLU A 63 1.51 -25.23 9.80
CA GLU A 63 2.46 -25.21 10.92
C GLU A 63 3.46 -24.05 10.83
N GLU A 64 3.90 -23.66 9.63
CA GLU A 64 4.81 -22.51 9.45
C GLU A 64 4.16 -21.20 9.87
N LEU A 65 2.87 -21.03 9.56
CA LEU A 65 2.10 -19.87 9.99
C LEU A 65 1.93 -19.88 11.52
N GLU A 66 1.63 -21.03 12.11
CA GLU A 66 1.48 -21.17 13.56
C GLU A 66 2.79 -20.88 14.30
N ALA A 67 3.93 -21.33 13.77
CA ALA A 67 5.26 -21.02 14.29
C ALA A 67 5.56 -19.52 14.20
N CYS A 68 5.35 -18.91 13.03
CA CYS A 68 5.56 -17.47 12.83
C CYS A 68 4.72 -16.63 13.80
N MET A 69 3.44 -16.98 14.03
CA MET A 69 2.59 -16.26 14.99
C MET A 69 3.10 -16.37 16.43
N ARG A 70 3.63 -17.53 16.81
CA ARG A 70 4.19 -17.76 18.14
C ARG A 70 5.48 -16.97 18.35
N ASP A 71 6.38 -17.04 17.37
CA ASP A 71 7.77 -16.64 17.53
C ASP A 71 8.00 -15.18 17.13
N GLU A 72 7.28 -14.66 16.13
CA GLU A 72 7.50 -13.32 15.55
C GLU A 72 6.38 -12.32 15.87
N PHE A 73 5.19 -12.80 16.26
CA PHE A 73 4.05 -11.95 16.67
C PHE A 73 3.86 -11.92 18.19
N GLY A 74 4.93 -12.15 18.97
CA GLY A 74 4.92 -12.04 20.43
C GLY A 74 3.99 -13.03 21.13
N GLY A 75 3.75 -14.21 20.54
CA GLY A 75 2.86 -15.22 21.08
C GLY A 75 1.38 -14.80 21.11
N GLN A 76 0.99 -13.76 20.37
CA GLN A 76 -0.42 -13.38 20.27
C GLN A 76 -1.19 -14.51 19.62
N ASP A 77 -2.13 -15.08 20.38
CA ASP A 77 -3.04 -16.13 19.94
C ASP A 77 -4.08 -15.47 19.02
N PHE A 78 -3.65 -15.13 17.82
CA PHE A 78 -4.57 -14.71 16.79
C PHE A 78 -5.50 -15.87 16.57
N GLN A 79 -6.78 -15.55 16.46
CA GLN A 79 -7.84 -16.47 16.09
C GLN A 79 -7.58 -16.98 14.65
N VAL A 80 -6.51 -17.77 14.44
CA VAL A 80 -6.50 -18.97 13.61
C VAL A 80 -7.54 -19.89 14.25
N LYS A 81 -8.79 -19.42 14.34
CA LYS A 81 -9.93 -20.26 14.67
C LYS A 81 -9.76 -21.39 13.70
N LYS A 82 -9.64 -22.58 14.28
CA LYS A 82 -9.76 -23.92 13.72
C LYS A 82 -10.97 -24.04 12.78
N LYS A 83 -11.06 -23.20 11.75
CA LYS A 83 -11.79 -23.49 10.54
C LYS A 83 -10.92 -24.56 9.91
N LYS A 84 -11.46 -25.76 9.84
CA LYS A 84 -10.89 -26.94 9.19
C LYS A 84 -10.58 -26.65 7.71
N GLY A 85 -9.57 -25.84 7.43
CA GLY A 85 -9.21 -25.35 6.11
C GLY A 85 -7.84 -24.65 6.15
N ARG A 86 -7.09 -24.76 5.06
CA ARG A 86 -5.80 -24.08 4.89
C ARG A 86 -6.04 -22.57 4.88
N VAL A 87 -5.63 -21.89 5.95
CA VAL A 87 -5.57 -20.42 5.98
C VAL A 87 -4.19 -20.02 5.49
N ARG A 88 -4.16 -19.20 4.44
CA ARG A 88 -2.93 -18.60 3.91
C ARG A 88 -2.85 -17.17 4.37
N GLN A 89 -1.69 -16.74 4.85
CA GLN A 89 -1.47 -15.35 5.22
C GLN A 89 -0.21 -14.81 4.56
N LEU A 90 -0.35 -13.63 3.97
CA LEU A 90 0.79 -12.82 3.55
C LEU A 90 1.34 -12.12 4.79
N VAL A 91 2.51 -12.58 5.24
CA VAL A 91 3.25 -12.00 6.37
C VAL A 91 4.30 -11.05 5.82
N ILE A 92 4.31 -9.83 6.34
CA ILE A 92 5.22 -8.76 5.93
C ILE A 92 5.92 -8.22 7.18
N LYS A 93 7.25 -8.11 7.07
CA LYS A 93 8.10 -7.46 8.06
C LYS A 93 8.35 -6.02 7.64
N PHE A 94 7.93 -5.10 8.48
CA PHE A 94 8.08 -3.67 8.28
C PHE A 94 9.09 -3.09 9.28
N ARG A 95 9.73 -2.01 8.86
CA ARG A 95 10.37 -1.06 9.76
C ARG A 95 9.73 0.29 9.60
N ILE A 96 9.42 0.95 10.71
CA ILE A 96 8.81 2.28 10.73
C ILE A 96 9.76 3.21 11.43
N LYS A 97 10.01 4.35 10.81
CA LYS A 97 10.89 5.39 11.34
C LYS A 97 10.11 6.67 11.57
N ASN A 98 10.19 7.19 12.79
CA ASN A 98 9.71 8.52 13.13
C ASN A 98 10.78 9.56 12.76
N THR A 99 10.52 10.28 11.68
CA THR A 99 11.38 11.36 11.17
C THR A 99 10.93 12.75 11.63
N GLY A 100 9.84 12.85 12.39
CA GLY A 100 9.34 14.09 12.97
C GLY A 100 9.86 14.35 14.37
N ASP A 101 9.35 15.43 14.97
CA ASP A 101 9.80 15.93 16.28
C ASP A 101 8.89 15.52 17.45
N SER A 102 7.79 14.82 17.18
CA SER A 102 6.80 14.39 18.17
C SER A 102 6.65 12.88 18.20
N GLU A 103 6.26 12.33 19.36
CA GLU A 103 5.86 10.92 19.47
C GLU A 103 4.71 10.60 18.50
N ILE A 104 4.79 9.43 17.87
CA ILE A 104 3.75 8.91 16.97
C ILE A 104 3.15 7.61 17.51
N ASN A 105 1.91 7.31 17.13
CA ASN A 105 1.30 6.00 17.35
C ASN A 105 1.45 5.12 16.09
N ILE A 106 2.13 3.99 16.21
CA ILE A 106 2.46 3.09 15.09
C ILE A 106 1.20 2.60 14.36
N TRP A 107 0.19 2.18 15.12
CA TRP A 107 -1.04 1.59 14.58
C TRP A 107 -1.79 2.55 13.65
N GLN A 108 -1.83 3.86 13.97
CA GLN A 108 -2.45 4.86 13.11
C GLN A 108 -1.80 4.95 11.72
N TYR A 109 -0.50 4.69 11.62
CA TYR A 109 0.22 4.70 10.35
C TYR A 109 0.04 3.39 9.59
N MET A 110 0.02 2.26 10.28
CA MET A 110 -0.24 0.96 9.65
C MET A 110 -1.63 0.88 9.02
N LEU A 111 -2.64 1.55 9.60
CA LEU A 111 -3.97 1.67 9.00
C LEU A 111 -4.01 2.48 7.69
N LYS A 112 -2.98 3.29 7.40
CA LYS A 112 -2.89 4.04 6.13
C LYS A 112 -2.41 3.16 4.97
N LEU A 113 -1.96 1.93 5.25
CA LEU A 113 -1.41 1.01 4.27
C LEU A 113 -2.45 -0.05 3.88
N ALA A 114 -2.66 -0.21 2.58
CA ALA A 114 -3.39 -1.33 2.01
C ALA A 114 -2.41 -2.32 1.37
N VAL A 115 -2.79 -3.58 1.27
CA VAL A 115 -2.00 -4.58 0.52
C VAL A 115 -2.83 -5.15 -0.62
N ASN A 116 -2.26 -5.11 -1.82
CA ASN A 116 -2.93 -5.53 -3.04
C ASN A 116 -2.11 -6.58 -3.79
N SER A 117 -2.75 -7.32 -4.70
CA SER A 117 -2.10 -8.10 -5.74
C SER A 117 -2.40 -7.51 -7.11
N TYR A 118 -1.42 -7.50 -8.00
CA TYR A 118 -1.57 -7.07 -9.39
C TYR A 118 -1.00 -8.12 -10.34
N PRO A 119 -1.69 -8.52 -11.42
CA PRO A 119 -2.89 -7.89 -11.98
C PRO A 119 -4.23 -8.42 -11.46
N ASP A 120 -4.26 -9.54 -10.73
CA ASP A 120 -5.51 -10.25 -10.44
C ASP A 120 -6.39 -9.56 -9.39
N GLY A 121 -5.89 -8.55 -8.68
CA GLY A 121 -6.71 -7.57 -7.97
C GLY A 121 -7.17 -7.96 -6.56
N TRP A 122 -6.50 -8.88 -5.87
CA TRP A 122 -6.74 -9.08 -4.43
C TRP A 122 -6.40 -7.78 -3.69
N THR A 123 -7.21 -7.38 -2.72
CA THR A 123 -6.97 -6.20 -1.88
C THR A 123 -7.39 -6.52 -0.46
N ASN A 124 -6.52 -6.25 0.50
CA ASN A 124 -6.81 -6.37 1.91
C ASN A 124 -6.30 -5.13 2.66
N GLY A 125 -7.24 -4.38 3.24
CA GLY A 125 -6.97 -3.18 4.04
C GLY A 125 -6.93 -3.41 5.55
N LEU A 126 -7.28 -4.62 6.02
CA LEU A 126 -7.32 -4.96 7.44
C LEU A 126 -6.50 -6.22 7.68
N GLY A 127 -5.19 -6.01 7.81
CA GLY A 127 -4.27 -7.00 8.35
C GLY A 127 -4.34 -7.06 9.87
N THR A 128 -3.83 -8.15 10.41
CA THR A 128 -3.38 -8.19 11.80
C THR A 128 -2.01 -7.54 11.86
N HIS A 129 -1.80 -6.58 12.75
CA HIS A 129 -0.47 -5.98 12.96
C HIS A 129 0.01 -6.22 14.38
N TYR A 130 1.30 -6.43 14.50
CA TYR A 130 2.00 -6.58 15.76
C TYR A 130 3.23 -5.67 15.73
N ALA A 131 3.35 -4.85 16.76
CA ALA A 131 4.56 -4.11 17.06
C ALA A 131 4.83 -4.32 18.55
N GLN A 132 6.10 -4.50 18.92
CA GLN A 132 6.47 -4.64 20.34
C GLN A 132 6.13 -3.36 21.11
N GLU A 133 6.28 -2.22 20.45
CA GLU A 133 5.93 -0.90 20.96
C GLU A 133 4.69 -0.36 20.23
N ASN A 134 3.88 0.44 20.92
CA ASN A 134 2.69 1.07 20.31
C ASN A 134 2.97 2.50 19.84
N THR A 135 4.02 3.12 20.38
CA THR A 135 4.44 4.49 20.08
C THR A 135 5.93 4.52 19.72
N LEU A 136 6.34 5.57 19.01
CA LEU A 136 7.74 5.84 18.65
C LEU A 136 8.05 7.30 18.96
N ALA A 137 9.08 7.55 19.76
CA ALA A 137 9.59 8.90 19.97
C ALA A 137 10.29 9.45 18.72
N ALA A 138 10.62 10.74 18.75
CA ALA A 138 11.29 11.41 17.64
C ALA A 138 12.65 10.76 17.33
N GLY A 139 12.90 10.45 16.06
CA GLY A 139 14.13 9.83 15.60
C GLY A 139 14.22 8.30 15.78
N GLU A 140 13.26 7.68 16.47
CA GLU A 140 13.25 6.24 16.70
C GLU A 140 12.77 5.44 15.49
N GLU A 141 13.17 4.18 15.45
CA GLU A 141 12.78 3.18 14.46
C GLU A 141 12.36 1.91 15.19
N CYS A 142 11.25 1.31 14.79
CA CYS A 142 10.85 0.00 15.28
C CYS A 142 10.61 -0.97 14.14
N GLU A 143 10.75 -2.25 14.46
CA GLU A 143 10.25 -3.34 13.65
C GLU A 143 8.78 -3.62 13.99
N CYS A 144 7.97 -3.87 12.98
CA CYS A 144 6.60 -4.35 13.17
C CYS A 144 6.24 -5.40 12.11
N MET A 145 5.41 -6.35 12.52
CA MET A 145 4.94 -7.44 11.68
C MET A 145 3.48 -7.21 11.29
N ALA A 146 3.11 -7.58 10.08
CA ALA A 146 1.72 -7.60 9.66
C ALA A 146 1.39 -8.90 8.94
N ALA A 147 0.19 -9.42 9.16
CA ALA A 147 -0.32 -10.60 8.51
C ALA A 147 -1.68 -10.33 7.87
N TYR A 148 -1.78 -10.58 6.57
CA TYR A 148 -2.98 -10.34 5.77
C TYR A 148 -3.54 -11.67 5.29
N THR A 149 -4.79 -11.96 5.65
CA THR A 149 -5.43 -13.23 5.28
C THR A 149 -5.77 -13.26 3.79
N ILE A 150 -5.27 -14.29 3.09
CA ILE A 150 -5.68 -14.66 1.74
C ILE A 150 -6.74 -15.75 1.89
N GLY A 151 -8.01 -15.34 1.94
CA GLY A 151 -9.12 -16.26 2.18
C GLY A 151 -9.41 -17.15 0.97
N LEU A 152 -9.80 -18.41 1.23
CA LEU A 152 -10.20 -19.37 0.19
C LEU A 152 -11.39 -18.91 -0.67
N GLY A 153 -12.22 -18.00 -0.15
CA GLY A 153 -13.31 -17.37 -0.92
C GLY A 153 -12.84 -16.31 -1.92
N MET A 154 -11.57 -15.88 -1.84
CA MET A 154 -10.96 -14.89 -2.74
C MET A 154 -10.01 -15.55 -3.74
N VAL A 155 -9.24 -16.55 -3.27
CA VAL A 155 -8.32 -17.33 -4.11
C VAL A 155 -8.51 -18.80 -3.76
N SER A 156 -9.04 -19.59 -4.70
CA SER A 156 -9.24 -21.02 -4.49
C SER A 156 -7.90 -21.79 -4.44
N ASP A 157 -7.92 -23.01 -3.88
CA ASP A 157 -6.72 -23.86 -3.83
C ASP A 157 -6.16 -24.20 -5.22
N SER A 158 -7.02 -24.38 -6.22
CA SER A 158 -6.60 -24.64 -7.59
C SER A 158 -5.98 -23.42 -8.28
N GLU A 159 -6.42 -22.21 -7.91
CA GLU A 159 -5.92 -20.97 -8.52
C GLU A 159 -4.67 -20.45 -7.81
N TYR A 160 -4.46 -20.84 -6.56
CA TYR A 160 -3.41 -20.31 -5.70
C TYR A 160 -1.99 -20.37 -6.32
N PRO A 161 -1.52 -21.48 -6.93
CA PRO A 161 -0.20 -21.53 -7.53
C PRO A 161 -0.03 -20.50 -8.65
N ARG A 162 -1.08 -20.31 -9.47
CA ARG A 162 -1.09 -19.31 -10.54
C ARG A 162 -1.17 -17.90 -9.97
N PHE A 163 -1.99 -17.70 -8.95
CA PHE A 163 -2.13 -16.41 -8.27
C PHE A 163 -0.79 -15.92 -7.73
N VAL A 164 -0.07 -16.74 -6.95
CA VAL A 164 1.24 -16.34 -6.40
C VAL A 164 2.24 -16.04 -7.51
N LYS A 165 2.34 -16.93 -8.51
CA LYS A 165 3.30 -16.79 -9.61
C LYS A 165 3.06 -15.54 -10.47
N ASN A 166 1.80 -15.21 -10.73
CA ASN A 166 1.44 -14.18 -11.69
C ASN A 166 1.29 -12.80 -11.07
N ASN A 167 1.20 -12.70 -9.74
CA ASN A 167 0.97 -11.43 -9.07
C ASN A 167 2.22 -10.85 -8.44
N THR A 168 2.35 -9.53 -8.59
CA THR A 168 3.14 -8.68 -7.71
C THR A 168 2.26 -8.24 -6.55
N PHE A 169 2.74 -8.43 -5.33
CA PHE A 169 2.09 -7.90 -4.12
C PHE A 169 2.58 -6.48 -3.88
N GLN A 170 1.66 -5.58 -3.58
CA GLN A 170 1.91 -4.15 -3.46
C GLN A 170 1.43 -3.66 -2.10
N ILE A 171 2.31 -3.03 -1.34
CA ILE A 171 1.94 -2.29 -0.13
C ILE A 171 1.69 -0.86 -0.56
N VAL A 172 0.44 -0.43 -0.53
CA VAL A 172 0.00 0.80 -1.19
C VAL A 172 -0.41 1.83 -0.16
N GLN A 173 0.18 3.01 -0.28
CA GLN A 173 -0.34 4.23 0.31
C GLN A 173 -1.11 5.03 -0.75
N ALA A 174 -2.44 5.04 -0.63
CA ALA A 174 -3.33 5.62 -1.64
C ALA A 174 -3.70 7.09 -1.37
N VAL A 175 -2.72 7.95 -1.11
CA VAL A 175 -2.95 9.40 -0.92
C VAL A 175 -2.97 10.12 -2.27
N TYR A 176 -3.79 11.15 -2.41
CA TYR A 176 -3.81 12.00 -3.60
C TYR A 176 -2.89 13.22 -3.40
N PRO A 177 -2.08 13.64 -4.41
CA PRO A 177 -2.02 13.14 -5.77
C PRO A 177 -1.01 12.00 -6.00
N VAL A 178 -0.15 11.69 -5.02
CA VAL A 178 0.93 10.72 -5.17
C VAL A 178 0.53 9.39 -4.54
N GLN A 179 0.33 8.37 -5.38
CA GLN A 179 0.18 7.00 -4.91
C GLN A 179 1.56 6.39 -4.74
N ARG A 180 1.91 6.01 -3.52
CA ARG A 180 3.17 5.32 -3.25
C ARG A 180 2.94 3.84 -3.04
N MET A 181 3.86 3.01 -3.50
CA MET A 181 3.79 1.58 -3.26
C MET A 181 5.15 0.92 -3.12
N ILE A 182 5.23 -0.09 -2.26
CA ILE A 182 6.36 -1.03 -2.19
C ILE A 182 5.94 -2.32 -2.88
N GLU A 183 6.73 -2.82 -3.83
CA GLU A 183 6.40 -4.01 -4.62
C GLU A 183 7.21 -5.24 -4.21
N PHE A 184 6.52 -6.37 -4.08
CA PHE A 184 7.08 -7.67 -3.74
C PHE A 184 6.66 -8.71 -4.76
N LYS A 185 7.64 -9.51 -5.20
CA LYS A 185 7.35 -10.74 -5.93
C LYS A 185 7.66 -11.93 -5.04
N ILE A 186 6.64 -12.74 -4.76
CA ILE A 186 6.74 -13.84 -3.82
C ILE A 186 6.92 -15.13 -4.63
N GLY A 187 7.92 -15.94 -4.27
CA GLY A 187 8.22 -17.19 -4.96
C GLY A 187 9.17 -17.06 -6.15
N GLU A 188 9.71 -15.87 -6.42
CA GLU A 188 11.00 -15.77 -7.12
C GLU A 188 12.08 -15.81 -6.05
N GLU A 189 12.62 -17.00 -5.79
CA GLU A 189 13.83 -17.15 -5.00
C GLU A 189 14.95 -16.31 -5.65
N GLY A 190 15.32 -15.23 -4.98
CA GLY A 190 16.44 -14.39 -5.32
C GLY A 190 17.54 -14.54 -4.29
N THR A 191 18.42 -15.51 -4.56
CA THR A 191 19.80 -15.74 -4.05
C THR A 191 20.03 -16.04 -2.57
#